data_AF-A0A920V9E9-F1
#
_entry.id   AF-A0A920V9E9-F1
#
_cell.length_a   1.000
_cell.length_b   1.000
_cell.length_c   1.000
_cell.angle_alpha   90.00
_cell.angle_beta   90.00
_cell.angle_gamma   90.00
#
_symmetry.space_group_name_H-M   'P 1'
#
loop_
_entity.id
_entity.type
_entity.pdbx_description
1 polymer ?
#
loop_
_entity_poly.entity_id
_entity_poly.type
_entity_poly.pdbx_seq_one_letter_code
_entity_poly.pdbx_strand_id
1 'polypeptide(L)'
;MIDMVTHMCSLELPVRLIALGEGAIQGFVDEILDMEQSDYAKTMAAEIPGFETDFLGEYAKSKNTFIIGQLKEKLPEYPDRFFNTGFFHR
;
A
#
# COMPACT_ATOMS: atom_id res chain seq x y z
N MET A 1 -2.98 -2.59 -12.96
CA MET A 1 -3.63 -1.27 -12.77
C MET A 1 -2.66 -0.13 -13.07
N ILE A 2 -1.52 -0.04 -12.37
CA ILE A 2 -0.52 1.04 -12.58
C ILE A 2 -0.03 1.13 -14.03
N ASP A 3 0.29 0.02 -14.70
CA ASP A 3 0.67 0.03 -16.12
C ASP A 3 -0.38 0.69 -17.02
N MET A 4 -1.65 0.34 -16.80
CA MET A 4 -2.75 0.90 -17.58
C MET A 4 -2.85 2.41 -17.39
N VAL A 5 -2.75 2.90 -16.15
CA VAL A 5 -2.82 4.34 -15.86
C VAL A 5 -1.60 5.07 -16.44
N THR A 6 -0.39 4.56 -16.23
CA THR A 6 0.84 5.18 -16.73
C THR A 6 0.97 5.16 -18.26
N HIS A 7 0.23 4.29 -18.95
CA HIS A 7 0.21 4.22 -20.42
C HIS A 7 -0.97 4.97 -21.05
N MET A 8 -2.20 4.71 -20.59
CA MET A 8 -3.40 5.25 -21.22
C MET A 8 -3.72 6.68 -20.75
N CYS A 9 -3.44 7.01 -19.49
CA CYS A 9 -3.70 8.37 -18.99
C CYS A 9 -2.56 9.34 -19.30
N SER A 10 -1.44 8.85 -19.84
CA SER A 10 -0.28 9.68 -20.21
C SER A 10 -0.26 10.18 -21.65
N LEU A 11 -1.35 9.96 -22.40
CA LEU A 11 -1.47 10.37 -23.80
C LEU A 11 -1.35 11.89 -23.99
N GLU A 12 -1.87 12.68 -23.05
CA GLU A 12 -1.84 14.14 -23.09
C GLU A 12 -0.71 14.73 -22.22
N LEU A 13 -0.55 14.22 -20.99
CA LEU A 13 0.42 14.69 -20.01
C LEU A 13 0.96 13.53 -19.17
N PRO A 14 2.24 13.57 -18.73
CA PRO A 14 2.80 12.50 -17.92
C PRO A 14 2.07 12.36 -16.58
N VAL A 15 1.72 11.12 -16.22
CA VAL A 15 1.17 10.80 -14.90
C VAL A 15 2.29 10.86 -13.87
N ARG A 16 2.30 11.91 -13.03
CA ARG A 16 3.33 12.11 -12.01
C ARG A 16 2.95 11.61 -10.63
N LEU A 17 1.68 11.33 -10.35
CA LEU A 17 1.23 10.80 -9.07
C LEU A 17 0.11 9.79 -9.30
N ILE A 18 0.19 8.66 -8.61
CA ILE A 18 -0.84 7.63 -8.53
C ILE A 18 -1.20 7.48 -7.06
N ALA A 19 -2.48 7.70 -6.73
CA ALA A 19 -3.01 7.45 -5.40
C ALA A 19 -3.84 6.17 -5.41
N LEU A 20 -3.38 5.15 -4.71
CA LEU A 20 -4.13 3.93 -4.50
C LEU A 20 -5.16 4.16 -3.39
N GLY A 21 -6.38 3.66 -3.59
CA GLY A 21 -7.40 3.68 -2.55
C GLY A 21 -6.98 2.85 -1.34
N GLU A 22 -7.57 3.16 -0.18
CA GLU A 22 -7.45 2.31 1.00
C GLU A 22 -7.92 0.89 0.69
N GLY A 23 -7.20 -0.11 1.21
CA GLY A 23 -7.50 -1.52 0.94
C GLY A 23 -7.17 -1.99 -0.48
N ALA A 24 -6.57 -1.16 -1.34
CA ALA A 24 -6.20 -1.58 -2.70
C ALA A 24 -5.14 -2.70 -2.73
N ILE A 25 -4.38 -2.88 -1.64
CA ILE A 25 -3.33 -3.90 -1.52
C ILE A 25 -3.79 -5.09 -0.66
N GLN A 26 -4.27 -4.82 0.56
CA GLN A 26 -4.65 -5.86 1.55
C GLN A 26 -6.16 -6.10 1.66
N GLY A 27 -7.00 -5.29 1.01
CA GLY A 27 -8.45 -5.33 1.21
C GLY A 27 -8.87 -4.98 2.63
N PHE A 28 -10.07 -5.42 2.99
CA PHE A 28 -10.71 -5.22 4.29
C PHE A 28 -11.08 -6.57 4.94
N VAL A 29 -10.16 -7.54 4.86
CA VAL A 29 -10.41 -8.93 5.29
C VAL A 29 -10.74 -9.02 6.78
N ASP A 30 -10.05 -8.25 7.61
CA ASP A 30 -10.34 -8.11 9.04
C ASP A 30 -11.77 -7.67 9.31
N GLU A 31 -12.30 -6.73 8.53
CA GLU A 31 -13.68 -6.23 8.70
C GLU A 31 -14.71 -7.23 8.17
N ILE A 32 -14.41 -7.88 7.04
CA ILE A 32 -15.29 -8.87 6.42
C ILE A 32 -15.43 -10.12 7.29
N LEU A 33 -14.33 -10.53 7.94
CA LEU A 33 -14.27 -11.74 8.77
C LEU A 33 -14.42 -11.45 10.26
N ASP A 34 -14.60 -10.18 10.66
CA ASP A 34 -14.65 -9.74 12.05
C ASP A 34 -13.48 -10.29 12.88
N MET A 35 -12.27 -10.15 12.33
CA MET A 35 -11.05 -10.71 12.93
C MET A 35 -10.65 -9.92 14.17
N GLU A 36 -10.18 -10.64 15.18
CA GLU A 36 -9.46 -10.03 16.29
C GLU A 36 -8.22 -9.29 15.80
N GLN A 37 -8.03 -8.05 16.25
CA GLN A 37 -6.92 -7.21 15.81
C GLN A 37 -5.55 -7.86 16.07
N SER A 38 -5.43 -8.61 17.16
CA SER A 38 -4.21 -9.34 17.50
C SER A 38 -3.88 -10.43 16.47
N ASP A 39 -4.91 -11.09 15.94
CA ASP A 39 -4.74 -12.18 14.98
C ASP A 39 -4.37 -11.62 13.61
N TYR A 40 -5.02 -10.53 13.20
CA TYR A 40 -4.66 -9.82 11.99
C TYR A 40 -3.22 -9.25 12.07
N ALA A 41 -2.85 -8.63 13.20
CA ALA A 41 -1.50 -8.09 13.40
C ALA A 41 -0.40 -9.16 13.28
N LYS A 42 -0.67 -10.39 13.74
CA LYS A 42 0.28 -11.51 13.72
C LYS A 42 0.41 -12.17 12.35
N THR A 43 -0.67 -12.19 11.57
CA THR A 43 -0.77 -13.05 10.37
C THR A 43 -0.83 -12.29 9.05
N MET A 44 -1.31 -11.04 9.06
CA MET A 44 -1.66 -10.29 7.85
C MET A 44 -1.05 -8.88 7.77
N ALA A 45 -0.77 -8.24 8.91
CA ALA A 45 -0.23 -6.89 8.95
C ALA A 45 1.19 -6.81 8.37
N ALA A 46 1.42 -5.78 7.57
CA ALA A 46 2.69 -5.54 6.88
C ALA A 46 3.72 -4.85 7.78
N GLU A 47 4.97 -4.91 7.36
CA GLU A 47 6.05 -4.09 7.93
C GLU A 47 6.30 -2.91 6.99
N ILE A 48 6.43 -1.72 7.55
CA ILE A 48 6.77 -0.51 6.79
C ILE A 48 8.02 0.12 7.43
N PRO A 49 9.14 0.28 6.70
CA PRO A 49 9.37 -0.20 5.33
C PRO A 49 9.44 -1.74 5.25
N GLY A 50 9.02 -2.29 4.11
CA GLY A 50 9.02 -3.72 3.81
C GLY A 50 8.86 -4.02 2.31
N PHE A 51 8.57 -5.29 1.99
CA PHE A 51 8.53 -5.78 0.61
C PHE A 51 7.56 -4.98 -0.28
N GLU A 52 6.35 -4.71 0.19
CA GLU A 52 5.32 -4.00 -0.58
C GLU A 52 5.75 -2.58 -0.92
N THR A 53 6.31 -1.86 0.06
CA THR A 53 6.81 -0.49 -0.12
C THR A 53 8.05 -0.44 -1.00
N ASP A 54 8.96 -1.41 -0.87
CA ASP A 54 10.15 -1.51 -1.70
C ASP A 54 9.79 -1.83 -3.16
N PHE A 55 8.89 -2.80 -3.37
CA PHE A 55 8.38 -3.16 -4.68
C PHE A 55 7.71 -1.97 -5.36
N LEU A 56 6.79 -1.30 -4.66
CA LEU A 56 6.09 -0.14 -5.21
C LEU A 56 7.04 1.06 -5.42
N GLY A 57 8.05 1.23 -4.57
CA GLY A 57 9.08 2.24 -4.75
C GLY A 57 9.92 2.02 -6.00
N GLU A 58 10.47 0.83 -6.20
CA GLU A 58 11.22 0.51 -7.42
C GLU A 58 10.35 0.62 -8.67
N TYR A 59 9.08 0.24 -8.55
CA TYR A 59 8.14 0.34 -9.65
C TYR A 59 7.75 1.80 -9.97
N ALA A 60 7.57 2.65 -8.96
CA ALA A 60 7.35 4.10 -9.12
C ALA A 60 8.51 4.76 -9.90
N LYS A 61 9.76 4.42 -9.54
CA LYS A 61 10.97 4.87 -10.24
C LYS A 61 10.95 4.45 -11.71
N SER A 62 10.61 3.19 -11.99
CA SER A 62 10.55 2.65 -13.36
C SER A 62 9.56 3.39 -14.26
N LYS A 63 8.51 3.97 -13.66
CA LYS A 63 7.46 4.73 -14.35
C LYS A 63 7.67 6.25 -14.28
N ASN A 64 8.72 6.74 -13.61
CA ASN A 64 8.96 8.16 -13.36
C ASN A 64 7.74 8.86 -12.73
N THR A 65 7.09 8.19 -11.78
CA THR A 65 5.87 8.64 -11.11
C THR A 65 6.03 8.52 -9.59
N PHE A 66 5.17 9.17 -8.83
CA PHE A 66 5.04 8.95 -7.39
C PHE A 66 3.86 8.00 -7.12
N ILE A 67 3.98 7.17 -6.10
CA ILE A 67 2.88 6.29 -5.65
C ILE A 67 2.58 6.59 -4.18
N ILE A 68 1.31 6.90 -3.90
CA ILE A 68 0.73 6.89 -2.56
C ILE A 68 -0.07 5.61 -2.41
N GLY A 69 0.11 4.93 -1.29
CA GLY A 69 -0.69 3.77 -0.93
C GLY A 69 -0.93 3.69 0.57
N GLN A 70 -1.62 2.63 0.97
CA GLN A 70 -1.98 2.36 2.35
C GLN A 70 -1.77 0.87 2.63
N LEU A 71 -1.26 0.58 3.82
CA LEU A 71 -1.15 -0.76 4.36
C LEU A 71 -1.56 -0.74 5.85
N LYS A 72 -2.10 -1.86 6.30
CA LYS A 72 -2.29 -2.18 7.72
C LYS A 72 -0.94 -2.66 8.25
N GLU A 73 -0.26 -1.80 9.01
CA GLU A 73 1.09 -1.97 9.52
C GLU A 73 1.10 -2.53 10.95
N LYS A 74 2.04 -3.43 11.26
CA LYS A 74 2.36 -3.80 12.64
C LYS A 74 3.55 -2.98 13.15
N LEU A 75 3.45 -2.50 14.39
CA LEU A 75 4.51 -1.76 15.07
C LEU A 75 5.01 -2.57 16.28
N PRO A 76 6.33 -2.72 16.51
CA PRO A 76 6.87 -3.48 17.63
C PRO A 76 6.38 -3.00 19.01
N GLU A 77 6.11 -1.71 19.16
CA GLU A 77 5.60 -1.10 20.39
C GLU A 77 4.17 -1.53 20.73
N TYR A 78 3.43 -2.04 19.74
CA TYR A 78 2.02 -2.42 19.85
C TYR A 78 1.76 -3.79 19.23
N PRO A 79 2.28 -4.88 19.84
CA PRO A 79 2.35 -6.20 19.20
C PRO A 79 0.99 -6.86 18.90
N ASP A 80 -0.09 -6.42 19.57
CA ASP A 80 -1.45 -6.93 19.37
C ASP A 80 -2.37 -5.92 18.65
N ARG A 81 -1.78 -4.95 17.94
CA ARG A 81 -2.49 -3.93 17.15
C ARG A 81 -1.84 -3.79 15.78
N PHE A 82 -2.65 -3.36 14.83
CA PHE A 82 -2.17 -2.85 13.56
C PHE A 82 -2.66 -1.40 13.38
N PHE A 83 -1.99 -0.66 12.52
CA PHE A 83 -2.30 0.73 12.22
C PHE A 83 -2.60 0.87 10.74
N ASN A 84 -3.58 1.72 10.44
CA ASN A 84 -3.89 2.06 9.07
C ASN A 84 -2.90 3.14 8.60
N THR A 85 -1.84 2.73 7.93
CA THR A 85 -0.69 3.59 7.62
C THR A 85 -0.65 3.92 6.13
N GLY A 86 -0.66 5.21 5.82
CA GLY A 86 -0.36 5.72 4.47
C GLY A 86 1.14 5.84 4.25
N PHE A 87 1.60 5.49 3.05
CA PHE A 87 3.00 5.63 2.65
C PHE A 87 3.12 6.36 1.30
N PHE A 88 4.33 6.87 1.03
CA PHE A 88 4.65 7.64 -0.18
C PHE A 88 6.01 7.24 -0.73
N HIS A 89 6.05 6.90 -2.03
CA HIS A 89 7.30 6.60 -2.73
C HIS A 89 7.48 7.36 -4.03
N ARG A 90 8.75 7.51 -4.39
CA ARG A 90 9.24 8.02 -5.67
C ARG A 90 9.92 6.90 -6.44
#